data_AF-A0A430R5I8-F1
#
_entry.id   AF-A0A430R5I8-F1
#
_cell.length_a   1.000
_cell.length_b   1.000
_cell.length_c   1.000
_cell.angle_alpha   90.00
_cell.angle_beta   90.00
_cell.angle_gamma   90.00
#
_symmetry.space_group_name_H-M   'P 1'
#
loop_
_entity.id
_entity.type
_entity.pdbx_description
1 polymer ?
#
loop_
_entity_poly.entity_id
_entity_poly.type
_entity_poly.pdbx_seq_one_letter_code
_entity_poly.pdbx_strand_id
1 'polypeptide(L)'
;MMGEALLKGLLGFLQALREEGLSPGQEEVQAWLRGVLLVPWDFQAFFLASRALLVHRKEDYPAFERAFHRYFGFLREKPLPVGKEGAFPVMGQGEE
;
A
#
# COMPACT_ATOMS: atom_id res chain seq x y z
N MET A 1 11.53 9.18 -11.46
CA MET A 1 10.05 9.24 -11.57
C MET A 1 9.37 8.24 -10.61
N MET A 2 9.82 8.13 -9.35
CA MET A 2 9.32 7.07 -8.44
C MET A 2 7.92 7.37 -7.87
N GLY A 3 7.67 8.63 -7.49
CA GLY A 3 6.44 9.03 -6.79
C GLY A 3 5.15 8.94 -7.61
N GLU A 4 5.22 9.07 -8.93
CA GLU A 4 4.03 8.98 -9.78
C GLU A 4 3.50 7.54 -9.89
N ALA A 5 4.41 6.56 -10.03
CA ALA A 5 4.05 5.14 -10.04
C ALA A 5 3.47 4.70 -8.69
N LEU A 6 4.06 5.17 -7.58
CA LEU A 6 3.50 4.99 -6.24
C LEU A 6 2.09 5.57 -6.14
N LEU A 7 1.91 6.85 -6.50
CA LEU A 7 0.62 7.53 -6.35
C LEU A 7 -0.47 6.85 -7.20
N LYS A 8 -0.14 6.40 -8.41
CA LYS A 8 -1.04 5.60 -9.26
C LYS A 8 -1.44 4.27 -8.60
N GLY A 9 -0.51 3.57 -7.95
CA GLY A 9 -0.81 2.36 -7.18
C GLY A 9 -1.69 2.62 -5.94
N LEU A 10 -1.41 3.69 -5.20
CA LEU A 10 -2.21 4.08 -4.04
C LEU A 10 -3.65 4.47 -4.44
N LEU A 11 -3.81 5.27 -5.50
CA LEU A 11 -5.13 5.64 -6.02
C LEU A 11 -5.87 4.44 -6.63
N GLY A 12 -5.16 3.51 -7.28
CA GLY A 12 -5.74 2.27 -7.79
C GLY A 12 -6.27 1.35 -6.68
N PHE A 13 -5.61 1.30 -5.52
CA PHE A 13 -6.14 0.58 -4.35
C PHE A 13 -7.44 1.19 -3.82
N LEU A 14 -7.57 2.53 -3.84
CA LEU A 14 -8.84 3.19 -3.48
C LEU A 14 -9.99 2.85 -4.44
N GLN A 15 -9.69 2.46 -5.69
CA GLN A 15 -10.69 1.92 -6.61
C GLN A 15 -11.01 0.44 -6.33
N ALA A 16 -10.00 -0.39 -6.00
CA ALA A 16 -10.22 -1.78 -5.58
C ALA A 16 -11.06 -1.89 -4.29
N LEU A 17 -10.92 -0.94 -3.36
CA LEU A 17 -11.81 -0.83 -2.20
C LEU A 17 -13.26 -0.57 -2.60
N ARG A 18 -13.51 0.32 -3.57
CA ARG A 18 -14.85 0.63 -4.08
C ARG A 18 -15.50 -0.56 -4.79
N GLU A 19 -14.72 -1.41 -5.46
CA GLU A 19 -15.20 -2.67 -6.04
C GLU A 19 -15.67 -3.67 -4.97
N GLU A 20 -15.05 -3.69 -3.79
CA GLU A 20 -15.51 -4.49 -2.63
C GLU A 20 -16.58 -3.76 -1.77
N GLY A 21 -17.10 -2.62 -2.25
CA GLY A 21 -18.16 -1.82 -1.60
C GLY A 21 -17.69 -0.76 -0.61
N LEU A 22 -16.38 -0.65 -0.35
CA LEU A 22 -15.81 0.31 0.59
C LEU A 22 -15.51 1.65 -0.10
N SER A 23 -16.15 2.72 0.38
CA SER A 23 -15.90 4.09 -0.07
C SER A 23 -15.45 4.98 1.10
N PRO A 24 -14.15 4.98 1.45
CA PRO A 24 -13.61 5.93 2.41
C PRO A 24 -13.85 7.37 1.95
N GLY A 25 -14.17 8.25 2.88
CA GLY A 25 -14.33 9.68 2.65
C GLY A 25 -13.03 10.39 2.30
N GLN A 26 -13.15 11.68 1.97
CA GLN A 26 -12.02 12.49 1.54
C GLN A 26 -10.99 12.71 2.66
N GLU A 27 -11.42 12.75 3.92
CA GLU A 27 -10.54 12.96 5.07
C GLU A 27 -9.75 11.69 5.39
N GLU A 28 -10.39 10.53 5.35
CA GLU A 28 -9.77 9.21 5.48
C GLU A 28 -8.72 8.98 4.38
N VAL A 29 -9.04 9.29 3.13
CA VAL A 29 -8.08 9.22 2.02
C VAL A 29 -6.89 10.16 2.22
N GLN A 30 -7.11 11.38 2.71
CA GLN A 30 -6.03 12.34 2.99
C GLN A 30 -5.17 11.91 4.19
N ALA A 31 -5.78 11.38 5.25
CA ALA A 31 -5.09 10.84 6.40
C ALA A 31 -4.26 9.59 6.02
N TRP A 32 -4.83 8.69 5.22
CA TRP A 32 -4.17 7.52 4.68
C TRP A 32 -2.96 7.86 3.81
N LEU A 33 -3.13 8.72 2.79
CA LEU A 33 -2.05 9.12 1.89
C LEU A 33 -0.86 9.78 2.62
N ARG A 34 -1.12 10.46 3.76
CA ARG A 34 -0.07 11.01 4.62
C ARG A 34 0.55 9.93 5.52
N GLY A 35 -0.29 9.11 6.16
CA GLY A 35 0.13 8.08 7.11
C GLY A 35 0.98 6.97 6.49
N VAL A 36 0.63 6.48 5.29
CA VAL A 36 1.39 5.39 4.64
C VAL A 36 2.79 5.78 4.17
N LEU A 37 3.09 7.08 4.11
CA LEU A 37 4.43 7.60 3.85
C LEU A 37 5.30 7.69 5.12
N LEU A 38 4.72 7.47 6.30
CA LEU A 38 5.38 7.56 7.60
C LEU A 38 5.59 6.19 8.28
N VAL A 39 5.05 5.11 7.72
CA VAL A 39 5.21 3.75 8.23
C VAL A 39 6.26 2.97 7.43
N PRO A 40 6.89 1.93 8.00
CA PRO A 40 7.75 1.02 7.26
C PRO A 40 7.04 0.42 6.03
N TRP A 41 7.77 0.30 4.92
CA TRP A 41 7.27 -0.23 3.65
C TRP A 41 7.29 -1.78 3.60
N ASP A 42 6.92 -2.41 4.71
CA ASP A 42 6.62 -3.84 4.74
C ASP A 42 5.10 -4.09 4.59
N PHE A 43 4.75 -5.29 4.14
CA PHE A 43 3.37 -5.66 3.83
C PHE A 43 2.45 -5.59 5.06
N GLN A 44 2.96 -5.89 6.27
CA GLN A 44 2.16 -5.95 7.49
C GLN A 44 1.94 -4.55 8.10
N ALA A 45 2.99 -3.70 8.17
CA ALA A 45 2.84 -2.31 8.60
C ALA A 45 1.93 -1.53 7.65
N PHE A 46 2.12 -1.66 6.33
CA PHE A 46 1.26 -1.02 5.34
C PHE A 46 -0.19 -1.53 5.39
N PHE A 47 -0.42 -2.84 5.60
CA PHE A 47 -1.76 -3.40 5.82
C PHE A 47 -2.44 -2.81 7.06
N LEU A 48 -1.75 -2.83 8.22
CA LEU A 48 -2.31 -2.36 9.49
C LEU A 48 -2.60 -0.86 9.46
N ALA A 49 -1.69 -0.05 8.91
CA ALA A 49 -1.89 1.39 8.75
C ALA A 49 -3.04 1.69 7.79
N SER A 50 -3.14 0.96 6.67
CA SER A 50 -4.22 1.12 5.71
C SER A 50 -5.58 0.76 6.31
N ARG A 51 -5.68 -0.34 7.07
CA ARG A 51 -6.94 -0.70 7.74
C ARG A 51 -7.33 0.33 8.81
N ALA A 52 -6.37 0.82 9.60
CA ALA A 52 -6.63 1.79 10.66
C ALA A 52 -7.07 3.17 10.15
N LEU A 53 -6.62 3.59 8.97
CA LEU A 53 -6.89 4.92 8.40
C LEU A 53 -8.06 4.96 7.40
N LEU A 54 -8.45 3.82 6.80
CA LEU A 54 -9.54 3.73 5.81
C LEU A 54 -10.79 3.00 6.31
N VAL A 55 -10.76 2.33 7.48
CA VAL A 55 -11.81 1.39 7.91
C VAL A 55 -12.22 1.60 9.37
N HIS A 56 -13.33 2.32 9.58
CA HIS A 56 -13.81 2.68 10.91
C HIS A 56 -14.75 1.64 11.56
N ARG A 57 -15.41 0.78 10.76
CA ARG A 57 -16.34 -0.25 11.28
C ARG A 57 -15.70 -1.63 11.21
N LYS A 58 -16.08 -2.53 12.13
CA LYS A 58 -15.58 -3.91 12.13
C LYS A 58 -16.24 -4.77 11.06
N GLU A 59 -17.48 -4.44 10.65
CA GLU A 59 -18.17 -5.13 9.55
C GLU A 59 -17.45 -4.98 8.20
N ASP A 60 -16.71 -3.88 8.03
CA ASP A 60 -15.99 -3.56 6.80
C ASP A 60 -14.64 -4.30 6.67
N TYR A 61 -14.11 -4.87 7.77
CA TYR A 61 -12.78 -5.51 7.79
C TYR A 61 -12.64 -6.65 6.75
N PRO A 62 -13.61 -7.57 6.57
CA PRO A 62 -13.50 -8.62 5.56
C PRO A 62 -13.51 -8.09 4.12
N ALA A 63 -14.16 -6.95 3.85
CA ALA A 63 -14.15 -6.32 2.54
C ALA A 63 -12.80 -5.64 2.26
N PHE A 64 -12.25 -4.95 3.25
CA PHE A 64 -10.90 -4.39 3.19
C PHE A 64 -9.85 -5.49 2.98
N GLU A 65 -9.94 -6.60 3.73
CA GLU A 65 -9.00 -7.72 3.64
C GLU A 65 -9.03 -8.39 2.27
N ARG A 66 -10.23 -8.58 1.67
CA ARG A 66 -10.34 -9.03 0.28
C ARG A 66 -9.76 -8.02 -0.71
N ALA A 67 -10.09 -6.73 -0.61
CA ALA A 67 -9.56 -5.70 -1.49
C ALA A 67 -8.01 -5.66 -1.44
N PHE A 68 -7.44 -5.68 -0.24
CA PHE A 68 -6.01 -5.61 -0.01
C PHE A 68 -5.29 -6.87 -0.50
N HIS A 69 -5.81 -8.07 -0.21
CA HIS A 69 -5.21 -9.31 -0.72
C HIS A 69 -5.41 -9.50 -2.23
N ARG A 70 -6.50 -8.99 -2.83
CA ARG A 70 -6.73 -9.02 -4.29
C ARG A 70 -5.82 -8.03 -5.03
N TYR A 71 -5.59 -6.84 -4.48
CA TYR A 71 -4.80 -5.79 -5.12
C TYR A 71 -3.29 -5.93 -4.86
N PHE A 72 -2.89 -6.27 -3.64
CA PHE A 72 -1.48 -6.38 -3.22
C PHE A 72 -0.99 -7.83 -3.04
N GLY A 73 -1.84 -8.86 -3.14
CA GLY A 73 -1.47 -10.24 -2.83
C GLY A 73 -0.31 -10.82 -3.65
N PHE A 74 -0.12 -10.36 -4.89
CA PHE A 74 1.03 -10.74 -5.73
C PHE A 74 2.38 -10.20 -5.22
N LEU A 75 2.38 -9.23 -4.31
CA LEU A 75 3.59 -8.77 -3.60
C LEU A 75 4.03 -9.73 -2.48
N ARG A 76 3.25 -10.78 -2.18
CA ARG A 76 3.57 -11.73 -1.10
C ARG A 76 4.74 -12.67 -1.44
N GLU A 77 5.09 -12.82 -2.72
CA GLU A 77 6.20 -13.63 -3.21
C GLU A 77 7.48 -12.84 -3.51
N LYS A 78 7.43 -11.49 -3.44
CA LYS A 78 8.59 -10.63 -3.67
C LYS A 78 8.68 -9.60 -2.55
N PRO A 79 9.76 -9.59 -1.73
CA PRO A 79 9.90 -8.57 -0.70
C PRO A 79 9.85 -7.19 -1.36
N LEU A 80 8.97 -6.32 -0.84
CA LEU A 80 8.95 -4.92 -1.21
C LEU A 80 10.36 -4.34 -1.02
N PRO A 81 10.86 -3.52 -1.95
CA PRO A 81 12.22 -3.00 -1.88
C PRO A 81 12.35 -2.15 -0.62
N VAL A 82 13.02 -2.71 0.40
CA VAL A 82 13.21 -2.06 1.69
C VAL A 82 14.03 -0.81 1.47
N GLY A 83 13.35 0.34 1.50
CA GLY A 83 13.96 1.66 1.44
C GLY A 83 14.79 1.92 2.69
N LYS A 84 16.00 1.35 2.74
CA LYS A 84 17.03 1.80 3.67
C LYS A 84 17.28 3.28 3.41
N GLU A 85 17.13 4.08 4.46
CA GLU A 85 17.55 5.46 4.47
C GLU A 85 19.05 5.53 4.11
N GLY A 86 19.38 6.17 2.98
CA GLY A 86 20.76 6.43 2.59
C GLY A 86 21.52 5.32 1.83
N ALA A 87 20.94 4.65 0.82
CA ALA A 87 21.70 3.77 -0.09
C ALA A 87 21.23 3.77 -1.57
N PHE A 88 21.81 4.67 -2.37
CA PHE A 88 22.24 4.41 -3.77
C PHE A 88 23.79 4.25 -3.74
N PRO A 89 24.51 3.83 -4.82
CA PRO A 89 24.07 3.32 -6.13
C PRO A 89 23.87 1.76 -6.10
N VAL A 90 24.27 0.82 -6.99
CA VAL A 90 25.22 0.70 -8.15
C VAL A 90 24.72 -0.40 -9.12
N MET A 91 25.02 -0.28 -10.42
CA MET A 91 24.94 -1.39 -11.40
C MET A 91 26.24 -2.24 -11.33
N GLY A 92 26.12 -3.54 -11.07
CA GLY A 92 27.23 -4.50 -11.18
C GLY A 92 26.92 -5.56 -12.23
N GLN A 93 27.92 -5.91 -13.05
CA GLN A 93 27.86 -7.02 -14.01
C GLN A 93 28.32 -8.34 -13.37
N GLY A 94 27.97 -9.44 -14.03
CA GLY A 94 28.35 -10.82 -13.74
C GLY A 94 27.48 -11.67 -14.67
N GLU A 95 27.92 -12.10 -15.86
CA GLU A 95 29.07 -12.96 -16.18
C GLU A 95 28.85 -14.42 -15.75
N GLU A 96 28.32 -15.20 -16.70
CA GLU A 96 28.51 -16.64 -16.88
C GLU A 96 28.92 -16.86 -18.35
#